data_AF-A0A3L8P886-F1
#
_entry.id   AF-A0A3L8P886-F1
#
_cell.length_a   1.000
_cell.length_b   1.000
_cell.length_c   1.000
_cell.angle_alpha   90.00
_cell.angle_beta   90.00
_cell.angle_gamma   90.00
#
_symmetry.space_group_name_H-M   'P 1'
#
loop_
_entity.id
_entity.type
_entity.pdbx_description
1 polymer ?
#
loop_
_entity_poly.entity_id
_entity_poly.type
_entity_poly.pdbx_seq_one_letter_code
_entity_poly.pdbx_strand_id
1 'polypeptide(L)'
;PKLEEIAALEPDLILVPNVLEEEVTDQLAAVAPVYTFTLRGGDRANWGQRTEEVADATNTSDRVDELEAEFEERQQSIAEEYADVIEGKTVAVLGAYEENNFYAWGESN
;
A
#
# COMPACT_ATOMS: atom_id res chain seq x y z
N PRO A 1 18.09 -3.37 2.27
CA PRO A 1 17.95 -3.91 0.90
C PRO A 1 19.30 -4.49 0.45
N LYS A 2 19.34 -5.39 -0.53
CA LYS A 2 20.60 -5.91 -1.08
C LYS A 2 21.02 -5.07 -2.29
N LEU A 3 21.93 -4.11 -2.09
CA LEU A 3 22.22 -3.07 -3.06
C LEU A 3 22.84 -3.61 -4.35
N GLU A 4 23.74 -4.58 -4.23
CA GLU A 4 24.44 -5.19 -5.36
C GLU A 4 23.47 -5.97 -6.27
N GLU A 5 22.48 -6.66 -5.67
CA GLU A 5 21.44 -7.37 -6.43
C GLU A 5 20.51 -6.39 -7.14
N ILE A 6 20.18 -5.24 -6.52
CA ILE A 6 19.36 -4.20 -7.15
C ILE A 6 20.11 -3.53 -8.31
N ALA A 7 21.37 -3.16 -8.11
CA ALA A 7 22.19 -2.53 -9.14
C ALA A 7 22.39 -3.44 -10.36
N ALA A 8 22.48 -4.76 -10.15
CA ALA A 8 22.59 -5.73 -11.24
C ALA A 8 21.35 -5.85 -12.12
N LEU A 9 20.18 -5.33 -11.67
CA LEU A 9 18.96 -5.26 -12.47
C LEU A 9 18.91 -4.03 -13.39
N GLU A 10 19.87 -3.10 -13.24
CA GLU A 10 19.93 -1.84 -14.00
C GLU A 10 18.58 -1.08 -14.03
N PRO A 11 17.97 -0.78 -12.85
CA PRO A 11 16.66 -0.14 -12.80
C PRO A 11 16.72 1.29 -13.36
N ASP A 12 15.62 1.74 -13.96
CA ASP A 12 15.42 3.12 -14.41
C ASP A 12 14.68 3.99 -13.37
N LEU A 13 14.02 3.35 -12.40
CA LEU A 13 13.35 3.97 -11.26
C LEU A 13 13.33 3.00 -10.06
N ILE A 14 13.52 3.53 -8.86
CA ILE A 14 13.36 2.80 -7.60
C ILE A 14 12.28 3.49 -6.75
N LEU A 15 11.25 2.74 -6.38
CA LEU A 15 10.19 3.20 -5.48
C LEU A 15 10.55 2.83 -4.04
N VAL A 16 10.61 3.81 -3.15
CA VAL A 16 10.89 3.58 -1.73
C VAL A 16 9.79 4.18 -0.84
N PRO A 17 9.37 3.50 0.23
CA PRO A 17 8.46 4.11 1.19
C PRO A 17 9.21 5.13 2.07
N ASN A 18 8.52 6.17 2.53
CA ASN A 18 9.03 7.21 3.44
C ASN A 18 9.45 6.73 4.86
N VAL A 19 9.51 5.41 5.07
CA VAL A 19 9.96 4.78 6.32
C VAL A 19 11.38 4.23 6.21
N LEU A 20 11.93 4.22 4.99
CA LEU A 20 13.29 3.78 4.76
C LEU A 20 14.26 4.82 5.32
N GLU A 21 15.34 4.36 5.93
CA GLU A 21 16.38 5.25 6.46
C GLU A 21 17.01 6.08 5.34
N GLU A 22 17.35 7.34 5.65
CA GLU A 22 17.91 8.30 4.68
C GLU A 22 19.21 7.76 4.06
N GLU A 23 20.11 7.20 4.87
CA GLU A 23 21.37 6.61 4.39
C GLU A 23 21.11 5.49 3.36
N VAL A 24 20.10 4.66 3.57
CA VAL A 24 19.74 3.59 2.64
C VAL A 24 19.12 4.16 1.36
N THR A 25 18.35 5.23 1.49
CA THR A 25 17.75 5.92 0.35
C THR A 25 18.82 6.59 -0.53
N ASP A 26 19.83 7.21 0.08
CA ASP A 26 20.98 7.80 -0.62
C ASP A 26 21.79 6.74 -1.38
N GLN A 27 21.99 5.57 -0.78
CA GLN A 27 22.65 4.44 -1.44
C GLN A 27 21.87 3.96 -2.67
N LEU A 28 20.53 3.91 -2.59
CA LEU A 28 19.68 3.54 -3.72
C LEU A 28 19.67 4.63 -4.81
N ALA A 29 19.71 5.90 -4.43
CA ALA A 29 19.78 7.03 -5.36
C ALA A 29 21.08 7.06 -6.17
N ALA A 30 22.15 6.43 -5.68
CA ALA A 30 23.39 6.22 -6.44
C ALA A 30 23.25 5.14 -7.53
N VAL A 31 22.22 4.29 -7.47
CA VAL A 31 21.94 3.23 -8.47
C VAL A 31 21.05 3.76 -9.59
N ALA A 32 19.94 4.41 -9.24
CA ALA A 32 18.95 4.92 -10.18
C ALA A 32 18.12 6.05 -9.52
N PRO A 33 17.33 6.83 -10.30
CA PRO A 33 16.37 7.76 -9.72
C PRO A 33 15.47 7.09 -8.68
N VAL A 34 15.28 7.74 -7.54
CA VAL A 34 14.43 7.25 -6.45
C VAL A 34 13.19 8.14 -6.33
N TYR A 35 12.01 7.52 -6.26
CA TYR A 35 10.78 8.17 -5.85
C TYR A 35 10.35 7.65 -4.48
N THR A 36 10.16 8.57 -3.54
CA THR A 36 9.71 8.25 -2.19
C THR A 36 8.21 8.45 -2.06
N PHE A 37 7.46 7.38 -1.83
CA PHE A 37 6.02 7.44 -1.60
C PHE A 37 5.67 7.40 -0.10
N THR A 38 4.53 7.98 0.26
CA THR A 38 4.05 8.12 1.63
C THR A 38 3.54 6.79 2.15
N LEU A 39 4.20 6.15 3.13
CA LEU A 39 3.70 4.92 3.77
C LEU A 39 3.26 5.14 5.22
N ARG A 40 3.95 6.03 5.95
CA ARG A 40 3.63 6.41 7.33
C ARG A 40 3.39 7.91 7.43
N GLY A 41 2.62 8.31 8.45
CA GLY A 41 2.23 9.68 8.70
C GLY A 41 0.74 9.78 9.05
N GLY A 42 0.20 10.99 8.99
CA GLY A 42 -1.24 11.24 9.15
C GLY A 42 -2.09 10.47 8.14
N ASP A 43 -1.55 10.23 6.94
CA ASP A 43 -2.25 9.56 5.85
C ASP A 43 -1.95 8.05 5.76
N ARG A 44 -1.38 7.44 6.81
CA ARG A 44 -1.05 6.00 6.80
C ARG A 44 -2.25 5.11 6.42
N ALA A 45 -3.45 5.50 6.85
CA ALA A 45 -4.69 4.80 6.56
C ALA A 45 -5.15 4.96 5.10
N ASN A 46 -4.77 6.06 4.45
CA ASN A 46 -5.12 6.35 3.07
C ASN A 46 -4.21 5.56 2.12
N TRP A 47 -4.55 4.29 1.89
CA TRP A 47 -3.82 3.45 0.95
C TRP A 47 -4.04 3.85 -0.52
N GLY A 48 -5.17 4.49 -0.84
CA GLY A 48 -5.50 4.98 -2.18
C GLY A 48 -4.49 6.02 -2.66
N GLN A 49 -4.19 7.02 -1.82
CA GLN A 49 -3.13 8.01 -2.08
C GLN A 49 -1.80 7.36 -2.51
N ARG A 50 -1.39 6.26 -1.86
CA ARG A 50 -0.13 5.59 -2.21
C ARG A 50 -0.16 5.00 -3.61
N THR A 51 -1.32 4.52 -4.02
CA THR A 51 -1.53 3.98 -5.36
C THR A 51 -1.44 5.10 -6.39
N GLU A 52 -2.06 6.27 -6.09
CA GLU A 52 -1.96 7.47 -6.94
C GLU A 52 -0.53 8.00 -7.06
N GLU A 53 0.21 8.11 -5.95
CA GLU A 53 1.62 8.54 -5.95
C GLU A 53 2.51 7.63 -6.80
N VAL A 54 2.33 6.31 -6.68
CA VAL A 54 3.07 5.34 -7.50
C VAL A 54 2.64 5.38 -8.96
N ALA A 55 1.35 5.59 -9.23
CA ALA A 55 0.84 5.69 -10.59
C ALA A 55 1.39 6.94 -11.30
N ASP A 56 1.46 8.08 -10.61
CA ASP A 56 2.09 9.30 -11.12
C ASP A 56 3.57 9.07 -11.43
N ALA A 57 4.32 8.47 -10.49
CA ALA A 57 5.74 8.17 -10.66
C ALA A 57 6.04 7.21 -11.82
N THR A 58 5.06 6.37 -12.20
CA THR A 58 5.18 5.38 -13.27
C THR A 58 4.43 5.78 -14.54
N ASN A 59 3.82 6.96 -14.58
CA ASN A 59 2.98 7.45 -15.67
C ASN A 59 1.85 6.47 -16.05
N THR A 60 1.18 5.92 -15.03
CA THR A 60 0.06 4.96 -15.15
C THR A 60 -1.23 5.45 -14.49
N SER A 61 -1.35 6.76 -14.23
CA SER A 61 -2.51 7.36 -13.55
C SER A 61 -3.84 7.03 -14.21
N ASP A 62 -3.88 6.90 -15.55
CA ASP A 62 -5.09 6.51 -16.29
C ASP A 62 -5.67 5.15 -15.85
N ARG A 63 -4.84 4.27 -15.25
CA ARG A 63 -5.24 2.94 -14.78
C ARG A 63 -5.83 2.98 -13.37
N VAL A 64 -5.60 4.05 -12.59
CA VAL A 64 -6.05 4.14 -11.20
C VAL A 64 -7.58 4.13 -11.13
N ASP A 65 -8.24 4.99 -11.91
CA ASP A 65 -9.70 5.10 -11.95
C ASP A 65 -10.37 3.76 -12.33
N GLU A 66 -9.76 3.03 -13.28
CA GLU A 66 -10.25 1.71 -13.70
C GLU A 66 -10.14 0.68 -12.56
N LEU A 67 -8.99 0.62 -11.88
CA LEU A 67 -8.78 -0.29 -10.75
C LEU A 67 -9.65 0.05 -9.55
N GLU A 68 -9.90 1.33 -9.30
CA GLU A 68 -10.81 1.79 -8.24
C GLU A 68 -12.25 1.35 -8.53
N ALA A 69 -12.72 1.54 -9.78
CA ALA A 69 -14.04 1.09 -10.19
C ALA A 69 -14.17 -0.45 -10.09
N GLU A 70 -13.18 -1.21 -10.54
CA GLU A 70 -13.15 -2.68 -10.41
C GLU A 70 -13.20 -3.11 -8.93
N PHE A 71 -12.51 -2.38 -8.05
CA PHE A 71 -12.51 -2.66 -6.61
C PHE A 71 -13.88 -2.39 -5.97
N GLU A 72 -14.51 -1.25 -6.27
CA GLU A 72 -15.85 -0.91 -5.80
C GLU A 72 -16.91 -1.91 -6.31
N GLU A 73 -16.86 -2.29 -7.58
CA GLU A 73 -17.75 -3.29 -8.16
C GLU A 73 -17.60 -4.63 -7.42
N ARG A 74 -16.36 -5.04 -7.13
CA ARG A 74 -16.12 -6.27 -6.38
C ARG A 74 -16.66 -6.21 -4.96
N GLN A 75 -16.54 -5.08 -4.28
CA GLN A 75 -17.11 -4.88 -2.94
C GLN A 75 -18.63 -5.02 -2.96
N GLN A 76 -19.30 -4.37 -3.92
CA GLN A 76 -20.76 -4.44 -4.08
C GLN A 76 -21.21 -5.87 -4.39
N SER A 77 -20.52 -6.54 -5.32
CA SER A 77 -20.80 -7.94 -5.67
C SER A 77 -20.70 -8.87 -4.45
N ILE A 78 -19.67 -8.72 -3.61
CA ILE A 78 -19.53 -9.52 -2.39
C ILE A 78 -20.63 -9.19 -1.38
N ALA A 79 -20.97 -7.90 -1.20
CA ALA A 79 -22.01 -7.49 -0.27
C ALA A 79 -23.38 -8.06 -0.66
N GLU A 80 -23.70 -8.08 -1.97
CA GLU A 80 -24.94 -8.65 -2.49
C GLU A 80 -24.97 -10.18 -2.40
N GLU A 81 -23.91 -10.86 -2.84
CA GLU A 81 -23.83 -12.33 -2.88
C GLU A 81 -23.94 -12.93 -1.47
N TYR A 82 -23.38 -12.26 -0.46
CA TYR A 82 -23.30 -12.77 0.91
C TYR A 82 -24.20 -12.01 1.91
N ALA A 83 -25.17 -11.22 1.42
CA ALA A 83 -26.06 -10.40 2.27
C ALA A 83 -26.69 -11.22 3.41
N ASP A 84 -27.28 -12.38 3.10
CA ASP A 84 -27.93 -13.27 4.06
C ASP A 84 -26.98 -13.80 5.14
N VAL A 85 -25.69 -13.91 4.82
CA VAL A 85 -24.66 -14.43 5.75
C VAL A 85 -24.10 -13.31 6.63
N ILE A 86 -23.98 -12.10 6.07
CA ILE A 86 -23.41 -10.92 6.73
C ILE A 86 -24.43 -10.28 7.67
N GLU A 87 -25.73 -10.33 7.33
CA GLU A 87 -26.78 -9.67 8.10
C GLU A 87 -26.76 -10.10 9.58
N GLY A 88 -26.74 -9.09 10.47
CA GLY A 88 -26.72 -9.30 11.92
C GLY A 88 -25.42 -9.88 12.49
N LYS A 89 -24.35 -10.00 11.69
CA LYS A 89 -23.04 -10.45 12.19
C LYS A 89 -22.19 -9.28 12.67
N THR A 90 -21.50 -9.49 13.78
CA THR A 90 -20.41 -8.63 14.23
C THR A 90 -19.08 -9.27 13.84
N VAL A 91 -18.23 -8.50 13.18
CA VAL A 91 -16.88 -8.92 12.78
C VAL A 91 -15.86 -8.02 13.48
N ALA A 92 -14.75 -8.61 13.91
CA ALA A 92 -13.59 -7.89 14.43
C ALA A 92 -12.34 -8.30 13.64
N VAL A 93 -11.53 -7.31 13.25
CA VAL A 93 -10.24 -7.55 12.62
C VAL A 93 -9.17 -7.46 13.69
N LEU A 94 -8.51 -8.58 13.97
CA LEU A 94 -7.49 -8.69 15.00
C LEU A 94 -6.13 -9.01 14.37
N GLY A 95 -5.08 -8.33 14.82
CA GLY A 95 -3.69 -8.65 14.48
C GLY A 95 -2.87 -8.90 15.75
N ALA A 96 -1.93 -9.83 15.71
CA ALA A 96 -0.98 -10.07 16.81
C ALA A 96 0.43 -10.16 16.22
N TYR A 97 1.30 -9.27 16.66
CA TYR A 97 2.67 -9.13 16.14
C TYR A 97 3.74 -9.30 17.24
N GLU A 98 3.33 -9.33 18.50
CA GLU A 98 4.20 -9.44 19.67
C GLU A 98 3.56 -10.38 20.71
N GLU A 99 4.38 -11.01 21.54
CA GLU A 99 3.90 -11.92 22.57
C GLU A 99 2.95 -11.21 23.54
N ASN A 100 1.84 -11.87 23.87
CA ASN A 100 0.83 -11.38 24.81
C ASN A 100 0.15 -10.03 24.44
N ASN A 101 0.19 -9.61 23.17
CA ASN A 101 -0.50 -8.42 22.68
C ASN A 101 -1.38 -8.72 21.47
N PHE A 102 -2.49 -7.98 21.33
CA PHE A 102 -3.26 -7.94 20.08
C PHE A 102 -3.71 -6.50 19.78
N TYR A 103 -3.96 -6.26 18.50
CA TYR A 103 -4.47 -5.02 17.95
C TYR A 103 -5.86 -5.31 17.38
N ALA A 104 -6.85 -4.50 17.74
CA ALA A 104 -8.17 -4.52 17.13
C ALA A 104 -8.33 -3.28 16.25
N TRP A 105 -8.67 -3.50 14.98
CA TRP A 105 -8.84 -2.41 14.01
C TRP A 105 -10.29 -1.95 14.00
N GLY A 106 -10.50 -0.64 14.19
CA GLY A 106 -11.82 -0.01 14.13
C GLY A 106 -12.27 0.30 12.70
N GLU A 107 -13.52 0.71 12.56
CA GLU A 107 -14.12 1.09 11.27
C GLU A 107 -13.56 2.40 10.71
N SER A 108 -13.12 3.31 11.57
CA SER A 108 -12.43 4.55 11.19
C SER A 108 -10.93 4.31 11.21
N ASN A 109 -10.32 4.16 10.02
CA ASN A 109 -8.89 4.36 9.82
C ASN A 109 -8.68 5.63 9.01
#